data_AF-A0A967SBC5-F1
#
_entry.id   AF-A0A967SBC5-F1
#
_cell.length_a   1.000
_cell.length_b   1.000
_cell.length_c   1.000
_cell.angle_alpha   90.00
_cell.angle_beta   90.00
_cell.angle_gamma   90.00
#
_symmetry.space_group_name_H-M   'P 1'
#
loop_
_entity.id
_entity.type
_entity.pdbx_description
1 polymer ?
#
loop_
_entity_poly.entity_id
_entity_poly.type
_entity_poly.pdbx_seq_one_letter_code
_entity_poly.pdbx_strand_id
1 'polypeptide(L)'
;GSYHGFTYDRGEYGTFDAPAGVNFGLETWIWDIGATGAMTGGFTDSDGVYRGFILDNGAFTRIMVPGSAWTEGFGINARGEVTGHFANPGSSQMFGFVYRDGEFTTILDYPGEDDWMSCSMGIGVHGETVGHVAGTYPDATYGYVWHDDTYTALLRVPEAAATYPTAIGADGTIAGYAVLTGGERVGFVARPK
;
A
#
# COMPACT_ATOMS: atom_id res chain seq x y z
N GLY A 1 15.62 -19.53 5.40
CA GLY A 1 16.49 -18.35 5.34
C GLY A 1 15.67 -17.16 5.76
N SER A 2 16.25 -16.20 6.46
CA SER A 2 15.57 -14.95 6.81
C SER A 2 15.60 -14.02 5.60
N TYR A 3 14.46 -13.41 5.24
CA TYR A 3 14.41 -12.41 4.18
C TYR A 3 14.79 -11.05 4.75
N HIS A 4 15.83 -10.43 4.20
CA HIS A 4 16.29 -9.10 4.58
C HIS A 4 16.07 -8.13 3.41
N GLY A 5 15.63 -6.91 3.71
CA GLY A 5 15.68 -5.83 2.74
C GLY A 5 17.13 -5.50 2.37
N PHE A 6 17.34 -4.95 1.18
CA PHE A 6 18.64 -4.43 0.77
C PHE A 6 18.45 -3.02 0.20
N THR A 7 19.45 -2.18 0.40
CA THR A 7 19.55 -0.86 -0.24
C THR A 7 20.57 -0.93 -1.36
N TYR A 8 20.38 -0.12 -2.39
CA TYR A 8 21.36 0.07 -3.45
C TYR A 8 21.58 1.57 -3.65
N ASP A 9 22.75 2.07 -3.25
CA ASP A 9 23.12 3.47 -3.40
C ASP A 9 24.43 3.58 -4.17
N ARG A 10 24.43 4.40 -5.23
CA ARG A 10 25.62 4.76 -6.04
C ARG A 10 26.51 3.58 -6.47
N GLY A 11 25.96 2.41 -6.70
CA GLY A 11 26.73 1.23 -7.14
C GLY A 11 26.95 0.17 -6.07
N GLU A 12 26.62 0.46 -4.82
CA GLU A 12 26.90 -0.41 -3.68
C GLU A 12 25.61 -0.97 -3.08
N TYR A 13 25.60 -2.28 -2.82
CA TYR A 13 24.53 -2.94 -2.08
C TYR A 13 24.83 -2.91 -0.58
N GLY A 14 23.84 -2.49 0.22
CA GLY A 14 23.84 -2.61 1.67
C GLY A 14 22.76 -3.56 2.15
N THR A 15 22.98 -4.22 3.29
CA THR A 15 21.89 -4.88 4.02
C THR A 15 21.05 -3.83 4.73
N PHE A 16 19.74 -4.00 4.70
CA PHE A 16 18.86 -3.26 5.58
C PHE A 16 18.75 -4.03 6.90
N ASP A 17 19.60 -3.65 7.84
CA ASP A 17 19.53 -4.17 9.20
C ASP A 17 18.59 -3.31 10.05
N ALA A 18 17.82 -3.94 10.92
CA ALA A 18 16.97 -3.24 11.88
C ALA A 18 17.79 -2.24 12.70
N PRO A 19 17.23 -1.06 13.03
CA PRO A 19 17.84 -0.23 14.05
C PRO A 19 18.03 -1.05 15.33
N ALA A 20 19.13 -0.78 16.04
CA ALA A 20 19.50 -1.51 17.25
C ALA A 20 18.33 -1.57 18.25
N GLY A 21 17.98 -2.77 18.72
CA GLY A 21 16.87 -2.99 19.64
C GLY A 21 15.53 -3.29 18.95
N VAL A 22 15.45 -3.22 17.63
CA VAL A 22 14.32 -3.71 16.85
C VAL A 22 14.64 -5.15 16.42
N ASN A 23 13.93 -6.11 16.99
CA ASN A 23 14.03 -7.50 16.54
C ASN A 23 13.10 -7.67 15.34
N PHE A 24 13.60 -7.37 14.14
CA PHE A 24 13.01 -7.95 12.93
C PHE A 24 13.17 -9.45 13.11
N GLY A 25 12.05 -10.15 13.22
CA GLY A 25 12.02 -11.60 13.25
C GLY A 25 12.53 -12.17 11.93
N LEU A 26 11.69 -12.96 11.26
CA LEU A 26 12.16 -13.81 10.17
C LEU A 26 12.17 -13.12 8.80
N GLU A 27 11.60 -11.92 8.68
CA GLU A 27 11.23 -11.34 7.38
C GLU A 27 11.07 -9.81 7.43
N THR A 28 11.60 -9.11 6.42
CA THR A 28 11.43 -7.67 6.19
C THR A 28 11.29 -7.37 4.70
N TRP A 29 10.23 -6.65 4.34
CA TRP A 29 9.93 -6.17 3.00
C TRP A 29 9.87 -4.65 3.02
N ILE A 30 10.62 -4.00 2.13
CA ILE A 30 10.50 -2.56 1.87
C ILE A 30 9.70 -2.41 0.58
N TRP A 31 8.56 -1.74 0.64
CA TRP A 31 7.66 -1.58 -0.51
C TRP A 31 7.83 -0.25 -1.21
N ASP A 32 8.11 0.82 -0.47
CA ASP A 32 8.22 2.16 -1.04
C ASP A 32 9.24 3.04 -0.30
N ILE A 33 9.75 4.02 -1.03
CA ILE A 33 10.66 5.06 -0.56
C ILE A 33 10.15 6.43 -1.05
N GLY A 34 9.77 7.27 -0.10
CA GLY A 34 9.29 8.63 -0.36
C GLY A 34 10.42 9.58 -0.76
N ALA A 35 10.05 10.75 -1.25
CA ALA A 35 11.00 11.77 -1.74
C ALA A 35 11.99 12.28 -0.66
N THR A 36 11.66 12.12 0.62
CA THR A 36 12.53 12.46 1.75
C THR A 36 13.56 11.36 2.08
N GLY A 37 13.44 10.19 1.44
CA GLY A 37 14.18 8.97 1.80
C GLY A 37 13.50 8.13 2.89
N ALA A 38 12.34 8.57 3.42
CA ALA A 38 11.54 7.77 4.33
C ALA A 38 11.01 6.52 3.62
N MET A 39 11.03 5.38 4.30
CA MET A 39 10.64 4.09 3.73
C MET A 39 9.47 3.48 4.51
N THR A 40 8.64 2.71 3.83
CA THR A 40 7.57 1.92 4.43
C THR A 40 7.61 0.47 3.93
N GLY A 41 7.00 -0.42 4.70
CA GLY A 41 7.02 -1.83 4.38
C GLY A 41 6.35 -2.69 5.44
N GLY A 42 6.71 -3.98 5.44
CA GLY A 42 6.26 -4.97 6.41
C GLY A 42 7.41 -5.75 7.03
N PHE A 43 7.24 -6.22 8.27
CA PHE A 43 8.18 -7.09 8.95
C PHE A 43 7.46 -8.02 9.94
N THR A 44 8.02 -9.21 10.16
CA THR A 44 7.55 -10.08 11.24
C THR A 44 8.28 -9.71 12.53
N ASP A 45 7.57 -9.41 13.62
CA ASP A 45 8.19 -9.09 14.91
C ASP A 45 8.59 -10.34 15.72
N SER A 46 9.11 -10.15 16.94
CA SER A 46 9.50 -11.24 17.84
C SER A 46 8.32 -12.10 18.32
N ASP A 47 7.10 -11.58 18.25
CA ASP A 47 5.88 -12.30 18.62
C ASP A 47 5.32 -13.11 17.43
N GLY A 48 5.97 -13.03 16.26
CA GLY A 48 5.55 -13.68 15.03
C GLY A 48 4.41 -12.93 14.31
N VAL A 49 4.14 -11.68 14.67
CA VAL A 49 3.09 -10.86 14.06
C VAL A 49 3.68 -10.05 12.91
N TYR A 50 3.02 -10.10 11.75
CA TYR A 50 3.40 -9.30 10.59
C TYR A 50 2.85 -7.88 10.73
N ARG A 51 3.75 -6.89 10.85
CA ARG A 51 3.42 -5.49 11.11
C ARG A 51 4.02 -4.59 10.04
N GLY A 52 3.41 -3.42 9.86
CA GLY A 52 3.98 -2.38 9.02
C GLY A 52 5.05 -1.60 9.76
N PHE A 53 5.84 -0.85 9.01
CA PHE A 53 6.77 0.12 9.60
C PHE A 53 6.91 1.40 8.78
N ILE A 54 7.39 2.45 9.45
CA ILE A 54 7.97 3.63 8.85
C ILE A 54 9.42 3.72 9.33
N LEU A 55 10.36 3.89 8.40
CA LEU A 55 11.71 4.29 8.73
C LEU A 55 11.98 5.66 8.14
N ASP A 56 12.22 6.64 9.00
CA ASP A 56 12.56 8.00 8.57
C ASP A 56 13.83 8.45 9.31
N ASN A 57 14.89 8.78 8.56
CA ASN A 57 16.17 9.24 9.09
C ASN A 57 16.74 8.35 10.23
N GLY A 58 16.56 7.03 10.11
CA GLY A 58 17.00 6.04 11.11
C GLY A 58 16.04 5.82 12.29
N ALA A 59 15.00 6.64 12.41
CA ALA A 59 13.94 6.44 13.39
C ALA A 59 12.91 5.43 12.87
N PHE A 60 12.77 4.32 13.59
CA PHE A 60 11.86 3.24 13.22
C PHE A 60 10.58 3.29 14.04
N THR A 61 9.46 3.41 13.33
CA THR A 61 8.12 3.44 13.89
C THR A 61 7.38 2.19 13.44
N ARG A 62 6.92 1.39 14.41
CA ARG A 62 6.02 0.26 14.14
C ARG A 62 4.62 0.79 13.92
N ILE A 63 3.97 0.34 12.85
CA ILE A 63 2.56 0.66 12.57
C ILE A 63 1.75 -0.64 12.52
N MET A 64 0.61 -0.64 13.22
CA MET A 64 -0.30 -1.77 13.29
C MET A 64 -1.70 -1.22 13.45
N VAL A 65 -2.60 -1.55 12.52
CA VAL A 65 -4.01 -1.17 12.64
C VAL A 65 -4.58 -1.83 13.90
N PRO A 66 -5.24 -1.09 14.80
CA PRO A 66 -5.77 -1.65 16.03
C PRO A 66 -6.72 -2.83 15.76
N GLY A 67 -6.46 -3.97 16.39
CA GLY A 67 -7.28 -5.18 16.27
C GLY A 67 -7.05 -6.01 15.01
N SER A 68 -6.17 -5.58 14.09
CA SER A 68 -5.80 -6.38 12.91
C SER A 68 -4.96 -7.61 13.27
N ALA A 69 -4.99 -8.63 12.40
CA ALA A 69 -4.11 -9.79 12.47
C ALA A 69 -2.72 -9.50 11.93
N TRP A 70 -2.66 -8.68 10.89
CA TRP A 70 -1.43 -8.18 10.29
C TRP A 70 -1.71 -6.84 9.61
N THR A 71 -0.68 -6.02 9.46
CA THR A 71 -0.71 -4.72 8.76
C THR A 71 0.52 -4.63 7.88
N GLU A 72 0.38 -4.07 6.67
CA GLU A 72 1.48 -3.86 5.75
C GLU A 72 1.37 -2.50 5.05
N GLY A 73 2.45 -1.72 5.05
CA GLY A 73 2.52 -0.43 4.36
C GLY A 73 3.07 -0.58 2.94
N PHE A 74 2.39 -0.01 1.95
CA PHE A 74 2.75 -0.12 0.52
C PHE A 74 3.21 1.19 -0.12
N GLY A 75 2.76 2.34 0.38
CA GLY A 75 3.12 3.65 -0.17
C GLY A 75 3.39 4.65 0.93
N ILE A 76 4.34 5.56 0.70
CA ILE A 76 4.69 6.64 1.64
C ILE A 76 4.93 7.96 0.90
N ASN A 77 4.28 9.04 1.34
CA ASN A 77 4.48 10.36 0.74
C ASN A 77 5.52 11.21 1.48
N ALA A 78 5.84 12.37 0.92
CA ALA A 78 6.83 13.31 1.48
C ALA A 78 6.45 13.89 2.86
N ARG A 79 5.20 13.69 3.32
CA ARG A 79 4.74 14.08 4.66
C ARG A 79 4.89 12.95 5.68
N GLY A 80 5.37 11.78 5.26
CA GLY A 80 5.46 10.58 6.11
C GLY A 80 4.12 9.86 6.29
N GLU A 81 3.09 10.22 5.51
CA GLU A 81 1.82 9.50 5.51
C GLU A 81 1.99 8.18 4.77
N VAL A 82 1.44 7.11 5.34
CA VAL A 82 1.54 5.77 4.77
C VAL A 82 0.18 5.30 4.30
N THR A 83 0.13 4.63 3.17
CA THR A 83 -1.01 3.80 2.78
C THR A 83 -0.60 2.35 2.67
N GLY A 84 -1.57 1.46 2.83
CA GLY A 84 -1.36 0.02 2.70
C GLY A 84 -2.63 -0.72 2.98
N HIS A 85 -2.51 -1.97 3.43
CA HIS A 85 -3.68 -2.76 3.80
C HIS A 85 -3.41 -3.67 5.00
N PHE A 86 -4.50 -4.17 5.58
CA PHE A 86 -4.50 -5.06 6.73
C PHE A 86 -5.61 -6.10 6.60
N ALA A 87 -5.56 -7.16 7.40
CA ALA A 87 -6.69 -8.08 7.55
C ALA A 87 -7.05 -8.28 9.02
N ASN A 88 -8.32 -8.59 9.27
CA ASN A 88 -8.83 -8.90 10.60
C ASN A 88 -8.52 -10.36 10.99
N PRO A 89 -8.41 -10.67 12.29
CA PRO A 89 -8.24 -12.04 12.77
C PRO A 89 -9.30 -13.00 12.20
N GLY A 90 -8.85 -14.10 11.61
CA GLY A 90 -9.74 -15.12 11.02
C GLY A 90 -10.33 -14.77 9.66
N SER A 91 -9.96 -13.63 9.06
CA SER A 91 -10.39 -13.24 7.71
C SER A 91 -9.21 -13.19 6.73
N SER A 92 -9.50 -13.46 5.45
CA SER A 92 -8.58 -13.19 4.33
C SER A 92 -8.94 -11.91 3.57
N GLN A 93 -10.03 -11.23 3.96
CA GLN A 93 -10.43 -9.95 3.38
C GLN A 93 -9.42 -8.88 3.80
N MET A 94 -8.93 -8.14 2.81
CA MET A 94 -8.02 -7.03 2.99
C MET A 94 -8.78 -5.70 2.98
N PHE A 95 -8.35 -4.80 3.86
CA PHE A 95 -8.86 -3.44 3.95
C PHE A 95 -7.71 -2.46 3.78
N GLY A 96 -7.88 -1.51 2.89
CA GLY A 96 -6.97 -0.39 2.70
C GLY A 96 -6.96 0.52 3.92
N PHE A 97 -5.85 1.19 4.18
CA PHE A 97 -5.76 2.22 5.20
C PHE A 97 -4.91 3.40 4.76
N VAL A 98 -5.09 4.54 5.44
CA VAL A 98 -4.14 5.65 5.48
C VAL A 98 -3.73 5.87 6.94
N TYR A 99 -2.43 5.97 7.17
CA TYR A 99 -1.84 6.32 8.46
C TYR A 99 -1.28 7.74 8.37
N ARG A 100 -1.80 8.64 9.20
CA ARG A 100 -1.48 10.07 9.24
C ARG A 100 -1.46 10.52 10.69
N ASP A 101 -0.40 11.21 11.10
CA ASP A 101 -0.27 11.82 12.43
C ASP A 101 -0.56 10.89 13.63
N GLY A 102 -0.24 9.59 13.50
CA GLY A 102 -0.47 8.61 14.57
C GLY A 102 -1.82 7.88 14.49
N GLU A 103 -2.69 8.28 13.58
CA GLU A 103 -4.05 7.75 13.44
C GLU A 103 -4.22 6.94 12.15
N PHE A 104 -5.10 5.94 12.21
CA PHE A 104 -5.48 5.13 11.06
C PHE A 104 -6.88 5.48 10.59
N THR A 105 -6.99 5.77 9.29
CA THR A 105 -8.26 5.83 8.57
C THR A 105 -8.36 4.58 7.71
N THR A 106 -9.35 3.73 7.98
CA THR A 106 -9.63 2.56 7.15
C THR A 106 -10.43 2.98 5.93
N ILE A 107 -9.98 2.56 4.75
CA ILE A 107 -10.70 2.71 3.48
C ILE A 107 -11.64 1.52 3.37
N LEU A 108 -12.84 1.68 3.94
CA LEU A 108 -13.90 0.70 3.90
C LEU A 108 -14.66 0.74 2.56
N ASP A 109 -15.37 -0.35 2.31
CA ASP A 109 -16.56 -0.48 1.47
C ASP A 109 -16.64 0.51 0.31
N TYR A 110 -16.42 0.01 -0.90
CA TYR A 110 -16.87 0.75 -2.06
C TYR A 110 -18.41 0.90 -1.98
N PRO A 111 -18.98 2.11 -2.16
CA PRO A 111 -20.41 2.32 -1.93
C PRO A 111 -21.30 1.34 -2.68
N GLY A 112 -22.09 0.57 -1.93
CA GLY A 112 -23.13 -0.33 -2.46
C GLY A 112 -22.77 -1.81 -2.50
N GLU A 113 -21.61 -2.22 -1.97
CA GLU A 113 -21.16 -3.62 -2.06
C GLU A 113 -20.48 -4.11 -0.75
N ASP A 114 -21.12 -5.04 -0.04
CA ASP A 114 -20.74 -5.45 1.33
C ASP A 114 -19.55 -6.44 1.42
N ASP A 115 -19.10 -7.02 0.29
CA ASP A 115 -18.11 -8.13 0.26
C ASP A 115 -16.81 -7.80 -0.51
N TRP A 116 -16.50 -6.51 -0.68
CA TRP A 116 -15.32 -6.10 -1.45
C TRP A 116 -14.08 -6.01 -0.56
N MET A 117 -12.92 -6.36 -1.11
CA MET A 117 -11.63 -6.06 -0.53
C MET A 117 -11.07 -4.77 -1.13
N SER A 118 -10.40 -3.97 -0.31
CA SER A 118 -9.69 -2.77 -0.73
C SER A 118 -8.19 -2.94 -0.46
N CYS A 119 -7.39 -2.66 -1.48
CA CYS A 119 -5.94 -2.72 -1.39
C CYS A 119 -5.38 -1.37 -1.84
N SER A 120 -4.87 -0.60 -0.88
CA SER A 120 -4.19 0.65 -1.15
C SER A 120 -2.74 0.42 -1.52
N MET A 121 -2.26 1.12 -2.55
CA MET A 121 -0.92 0.92 -3.12
C MET A 121 -0.06 2.17 -3.01
N GLY A 122 -0.53 3.30 -3.55
CA GLY A 122 0.26 4.54 -3.63
C GLY A 122 -0.45 5.71 -2.96
N ILE A 123 0.32 6.66 -2.45
CA ILE A 123 -0.19 7.88 -1.81
C ILE A 123 0.52 9.13 -2.35
N GLY A 124 -0.27 10.12 -2.76
CA GLY A 124 0.18 11.40 -3.32
C GLY A 124 0.61 12.37 -2.23
N VAL A 125 1.32 13.43 -2.63
CA VAL A 125 1.82 14.46 -1.69
C VAL A 125 0.70 15.27 -1.03
N HIS A 126 -0.49 15.31 -1.63
CA HIS A 126 -1.65 15.97 -1.02
C HIS A 126 -2.54 14.99 -0.24
N GLY A 127 -2.23 13.69 -0.26
CA GLY A 127 -2.90 12.66 0.52
C GLY A 127 -3.87 11.81 -0.29
N GLU A 128 -3.88 11.97 -1.62
CA GLU A 128 -4.67 11.13 -2.51
C GLU A 128 -4.10 9.72 -2.54
N THR A 129 -4.91 8.74 -2.18
CA THR A 129 -4.55 7.33 -2.17
C THR A 129 -5.08 6.66 -3.42
N VAL A 130 -4.23 5.89 -4.08
CA VAL A 130 -4.61 5.03 -5.21
C VAL A 130 -4.45 3.57 -4.84
N GLY A 131 -5.36 2.77 -5.36
CA GLY A 131 -5.36 1.35 -5.12
C GLY A 131 -6.45 0.69 -5.96
N HIS A 132 -6.85 -0.50 -5.55
CA HIS A 132 -7.93 -1.21 -6.22
C HIS A 132 -8.90 -1.80 -5.21
N VAL A 133 -10.15 -1.91 -5.66
CA VAL A 133 -11.19 -2.68 -4.99
C VAL A 133 -11.48 -3.91 -5.83
N ALA A 134 -11.60 -5.06 -5.18
CA ALA A 134 -11.95 -6.33 -5.83
C ALA A 134 -13.15 -6.96 -5.11
N GLY A 135 -14.16 -7.33 -5.89
CA GLY A 135 -15.33 -8.07 -5.41
C GLY A 135 -15.16 -9.58 -5.60
N THR A 136 -16.20 -10.32 -5.21
CA THR A 136 -16.29 -11.75 -5.54
C THR A 136 -16.63 -11.89 -7.04
N TYR A 137 -15.95 -12.79 -7.73
CA TYR A 137 -16.22 -13.13 -9.13
C TYR A 137 -17.74 -13.27 -9.38
N PRO A 138 -18.32 -12.62 -10.41
CA PRO A 138 -17.67 -12.15 -11.65
C PRO A 138 -17.26 -10.67 -11.67
N ASP A 139 -17.31 -9.93 -10.56
CA ASP A 139 -17.11 -8.48 -10.62
C ASP A 139 -15.66 -8.08 -10.94
N ALA A 140 -15.52 -7.16 -11.90
CA ALA A 140 -14.22 -6.68 -12.36
C ALA A 140 -13.49 -5.88 -11.25
N THR A 141 -12.18 -6.07 -11.14
CA THR A 141 -11.34 -5.27 -10.24
C THR A 141 -11.23 -3.84 -10.78
N TYR A 142 -11.56 -2.85 -9.95
CA TYR A 142 -11.50 -1.45 -10.33
C TYR A 142 -10.40 -0.74 -9.58
N GLY A 143 -9.68 0.12 -10.29
CA GLY A 143 -8.81 1.08 -9.63
C GLY A 143 -9.64 2.18 -8.98
N TYR A 144 -9.14 2.77 -7.92
CA TYR A 144 -9.77 3.92 -7.28
C TYR A 144 -8.76 5.03 -7.00
N VAL A 145 -9.32 6.22 -6.79
CA VAL A 145 -8.68 7.35 -6.11
C VAL A 145 -9.53 7.67 -4.89
N TRP A 146 -8.89 7.74 -3.73
CA TRP A 146 -9.50 8.06 -2.46
C TRP A 146 -8.83 9.28 -1.86
N HIS A 147 -9.60 10.19 -1.28
CA HIS A 147 -9.08 11.38 -0.60
C HIS A 147 -10.10 11.84 0.45
N ASP A 148 -9.64 12.01 1.70
CA ASP A 148 -10.45 12.49 2.84
C ASP A 148 -11.81 11.78 2.97
N ASP A 149 -11.78 10.48 3.27
CA ASP A 149 -12.94 9.61 3.49
C ASP A 149 -13.86 9.37 2.29
N THR A 150 -13.43 9.82 1.10
CA THR A 150 -14.25 9.74 -0.11
C THR A 150 -13.50 9.12 -1.28
N TYR A 151 -14.15 8.19 -1.99
CA TYR A 151 -13.73 7.77 -3.32
C TYR A 151 -14.02 8.90 -4.33
N THR A 152 -12.97 9.55 -4.83
CA THR A 152 -13.08 10.70 -5.74
C THR A 152 -13.12 10.29 -7.21
N ALA A 153 -12.54 9.13 -7.55
CA ALA A 153 -12.59 8.59 -8.90
C ALA A 153 -12.50 7.05 -8.93
N LEU A 154 -13.04 6.47 -10.00
CA LEU A 154 -12.84 5.08 -10.37
C LEU A 154 -12.09 4.99 -11.69
N LEU A 155 -11.07 4.17 -11.70
CA LEU A 155 -10.20 3.94 -12.83
C LEU A 155 -10.59 2.61 -13.47
N ARG A 156 -11.07 2.71 -14.71
CA ARG A 156 -11.40 1.57 -15.57
C ARG A 156 -10.70 1.76 -16.90
N VAL A 157 -9.73 0.91 -17.19
CA VAL A 157 -9.17 0.84 -18.54
C VAL A 157 -10.21 0.18 -19.45
N PRO A 158 -10.53 0.77 -20.62
CA PRO A 158 -11.46 0.15 -21.56
C PRO A 158 -11.05 -1.29 -21.90
N GLU A 159 -12.02 -2.19 -21.97
CA GLU A 159 -11.81 -3.63 -22.29
C GLU A 159 -11.01 -4.43 -21.25
N ALA A 160 -10.65 -3.80 -20.13
CA ALA A 160 -9.98 -4.44 -19.02
C ALA A 160 -10.97 -5.20 -18.11
N ALA A 161 -10.62 -6.44 -17.80
CA ALA A 161 -11.24 -7.23 -16.73
C ALA A 161 -10.76 -6.77 -15.33
N ALA A 162 -9.59 -6.13 -15.24
CA ALA A 162 -9.07 -5.60 -13.99
C ALA A 162 -8.18 -4.37 -14.22
N THR A 163 -8.28 -3.36 -13.36
CA THR A 163 -7.41 -2.17 -13.37
C THR A 163 -6.71 -2.03 -12.03
N TYR A 164 -5.38 -1.96 -12.04
CA TYR A 164 -4.52 -1.88 -10.86
C TYR A 164 -3.65 -0.61 -10.91
N PRO A 165 -4.12 0.50 -10.32
CA PRO A 165 -3.27 1.64 -10.00
C PRO A 165 -2.24 1.23 -8.95
N THR A 166 -0.98 1.58 -9.18
CA THR A 166 0.12 1.19 -8.28
C THR A 166 0.87 2.40 -7.71
N ALA A 167 0.84 3.54 -8.40
CA ALA A 167 1.55 4.74 -7.98
C ALA A 167 0.82 6.02 -8.39
N ILE A 168 1.04 7.08 -7.64
CA ILE A 168 0.55 8.43 -7.91
C ILE A 168 1.69 9.44 -7.71
N GLY A 169 1.91 10.27 -8.72
CA GLY A 169 2.91 11.33 -8.71
C GLY A 169 2.42 12.60 -8.01
N ALA A 170 3.35 13.50 -7.70
CA ALA A 170 3.05 14.77 -7.06
C ALA A 170 2.13 15.70 -7.88
N ASP A 171 2.02 15.46 -9.19
CA ASP A 171 1.12 16.19 -10.09
C ASP A 171 -0.25 15.51 -10.26
N GLY A 172 -0.55 14.49 -9.44
CA GLY A 172 -1.77 13.69 -9.54
C GLY A 172 -1.77 12.68 -10.69
N THR A 173 -0.66 12.52 -11.42
CA THR A 173 -0.54 11.48 -12.46
C THR A 173 -0.48 10.11 -11.83
N ILE A 174 -1.37 9.22 -12.25
CA ILE A 174 -1.47 7.85 -11.75
C ILE A 174 -0.86 6.91 -12.78
N ALA A 175 -0.05 5.96 -12.32
CA ALA A 175 0.48 4.88 -13.14
C ALA A 175 0.03 3.52 -12.59
N GLY A 176 -0.07 2.54 -13.47
CA GLY A 176 -0.45 1.18 -13.11
C GLY A 176 -0.49 0.25 -14.30
N TYR A 177 -1.16 -0.89 -14.12
CA TYR A 177 -1.43 -1.83 -15.20
C TYR A 177 -2.89 -2.29 -15.16
N ALA A 178 -3.37 -2.75 -16.32
CA ALA A 178 -4.67 -3.37 -16.47
C ALA A 178 -4.52 -4.77 -17.07
N VAL A 179 -5.45 -5.65 -16.73
CA VAL A 179 -5.57 -6.99 -17.34
C VAL A 179 -6.75 -6.93 -18.30
N LEU A 180 -6.49 -7.10 -19.59
CA LEU A 180 -7.52 -7.14 -20.63
C LEU A 180 -8.37 -8.41 -20.50
N THR A 181 -9.57 -8.42 -21.08
CA THR A 181 -10.46 -9.61 -21.09
C THR A 181 -9.77 -10.87 -21.67
N GLY A 182 -8.77 -10.69 -22.54
CA GLY A 182 -7.93 -11.77 -23.07
C GLY A 182 -6.77 -12.23 -22.16
N GLY A 183 -6.61 -11.65 -20.97
CA GLY A 183 -5.56 -11.96 -19.99
C GLY A 183 -4.25 -11.19 -20.17
N GLU A 184 -4.09 -10.43 -21.25
CA GLU A 184 -2.92 -9.58 -21.49
C GLU A 184 -2.82 -8.46 -20.45
N ARG A 185 -1.59 -8.12 -20.04
CA ARG A 185 -1.31 -6.99 -19.15
C ARG A 185 -0.81 -5.79 -19.95
N VAL A 186 -1.45 -4.65 -19.76
CA VAL A 186 -1.06 -3.38 -20.39
C VAL A 186 -0.81 -2.32 -19.33
N GLY A 187 0.28 -1.56 -19.46
CA GLY A 187 0.53 -0.40 -18.60
C GLY A 187 -0.43 0.75 -18.95
N PHE A 188 -0.80 1.56 -17.96
CA PHE A 188 -1.58 2.77 -18.19
C PHE A 188 -1.03 3.95 -17.39
N VAL A 189 -1.36 5.16 -17.87
CA VAL A 189 -1.21 6.41 -17.15
C VAL A 189 -2.56 7.12 -17.17
N ALA A 190 -2.98 7.65 -16.02
CA ALA A 190 -4.25 8.37 -15.87
C ALA A 190 -4.04 9.72 -15.16
N ARG A 191 -4.86 10.70 -15.52
CA ARG A 191 -5.03 11.97 -14.78
C ARG A 191 -6.53 12.19 -14.59
N PRO A 192 -7.10 11.69 -13.48
CA PRO A 192 -8.50 11.95 -13.16
C PRO A 192 -8.72 13.47 -13.07
N LYS A 193 -9.90 13.92 -13.50
CA LYS A 193 -10.29 15.33 -13.42
C LYS A 193 -10.83 15.67 -12.04
#